data_AF-A0A6J4P5P9-F1
#
_entry.id   AF-A0A6J4P5P9-F1
#
_cell.length_a   1.000
_cell.length_b   1.000
_cell.length_c   1.000
_cell.angle_alpha   90.00
_cell.angle_beta   90.00
_cell.angle_gamma   90.00
#
_symmetry.space_group_name_H-M   'P 1'
#
loop_
_entity.id
_entity.type
_entity.pdbx_description
1 polymer ?
#
loop_
_entity_poly.entity_id
_entity_poly.type
_entity_poly.pdbx_seq_one_letter_code
_entity_poly.pdbx_strand_id
1 'polypeptide(L)'
;RLTRSGVILTYLADRHGAFGGRTEAERLEVLRWLLFDNHKFTSYFASYRFAKSFGPAAPDAAVMAWLRGRMDAAFGVVDKHLAGRSYLVGEQPTIADFSLSGYLFYPVEESGYPVQDRFPAIAAWVERMRAVPGWADPYTVLPGERLAPRW
;
A
#
# COMPACT_ATOMS: atom_id res chain seq x y z
N ARG A 1 4.22 25.17 0.33
CA ARG A 1 3.25 24.09 0.65
C ARG A 1 3.65 22.85 -0.11
N LEU A 2 3.97 21.74 0.56
CA LEU A 2 4.24 20.45 -0.08
C LEU A 2 2.92 19.74 -0.40
N THR A 3 2.84 19.10 -1.56
CA THR A 3 1.67 18.31 -2.00
C THR A 3 2.16 17.03 -2.65
N ARG A 4 1.30 16.00 -2.74
CA ARG A 4 1.61 14.60 -3.11
C ARG A 4 2.27 13.81 -1.98
N SER A 5 1.67 12.68 -1.63
CA SER A 5 2.10 11.81 -0.52
C SER A 5 3.54 11.32 -0.69
N GLY A 6 3.91 10.85 -1.89
CA GLY A 6 5.29 10.38 -2.16
C GLY A 6 6.36 11.46 -1.94
N VAL A 7 6.08 12.70 -2.35
CA VAL A 7 7.01 13.83 -2.14
C VAL A 7 7.11 14.19 -0.65
N ILE A 8 5.98 14.15 0.07
CA ILE A 8 5.94 14.39 1.52
C ILE A 8 6.72 13.28 2.26
N LEU A 9 6.58 12.02 1.86
CA LEU A 9 7.34 10.90 2.42
C LEU A 9 8.85 11.09 2.20
N THR A 10 9.29 11.46 1.00
CA THR A 10 10.71 11.77 0.73
C THR A 10 11.20 12.92 1.62
N TYR A 11 10.43 14.01 1.71
CA TYR A 11 10.78 15.14 2.57
C TYR A 11 10.94 14.72 4.04
N LEU A 12 10.03 13.89 4.57
CA LEU A 12 10.10 13.40 5.94
C LEU A 12 11.30 12.49 6.16
N ALA A 13 11.58 11.58 5.22
CA ALA A 13 12.75 10.70 5.29
C ALA A 13 14.05 11.50 5.35
N ASP A 14 14.19 12.51 4.48
CA ASP A 14 15.37 13.38 4.45
C ASP A 14 15.47 14.26 5.70
N ARG A 15 14.33 14.83 6.14
CA ARG A 15 14.29 15.74 7.30
C ARG A 15 14.70 15.05 8.60
N HIS A 16 14.37 13.77 8.73
CA HIS A 16 14.60 12.96 9.93
C HIS A 16 15.78 11.98 9.78
N GLY A 17 16.36 11.84 8.60
CA GLY A 17 17.47 10.90 8.34
C GLY A 17 17.09 9.44 8.55
N ALA A 18 15.81 9.08 8.33
CA ALA A 18 15.27 7.76 8.63
C ALA A 18 14.38 7.24 7.50
N PHE A 19 14.34 5.92 7.33
CA PHE A 19 13.46 5.22 6.37
C PHE A 19 13.65 5.61 4.88
N GLY A 20 14.69 6.35 4.55
CA GLY A 20 15.15 6.53 3.16
C GLY A 20 16.07 5.39 2.72
N GLY A 21 16.49 5.42 1.45
CA GLY A 21 17.60 4.60 0.98
C GLY A 21 18.94 5.09 1.55
N ARG A 22 19.83 4.17 1.91
CA ARG A 22 21.15 4.47 2.51
C ARG A 22 22.20 4.82 1.46
N THR A 23 22.05 4.29 0.26
CA THR A 23 22.89 4.59 -0.91
C THR A 23 22.09 5.34 -1.97
N GLU A 24 22.77 5.97 -2.93
CA GLU A 24 22.09 6.55 -4.09
C GLU A 24 21.26 5.52 -4.85
N ALA A 25 21.80 4.31 -5.05
CA ALA A 25 21.08 3.22 -5.70
C ALA A 25 19.79 2.85 -4.94
N GLU A 26 19.85 2.73 -3.61
CA GLU A 26 18.66 2.45 -2.81
C GLU A 26 17.65 3.61 -2.85
N ARG A 27 18.11 4.86 -2.84
CA ARG A 27 17.21 6.03 -2.96
C ARG A 27 16.45 6.04 -4.27
N LEU A 28 17.13 5.71 -5.38
CA LEU A 28 16.48 5.57 -6.70
C LEU A 28 15.51 4.39 -6.74
N GLU A 29 15.84 3.27 -6.09
CA GLU A 29 14.97 2.11 -6.03
C GLU A 29 13.71 2.37 -5.16
N VAL A 30 13.86 3.08 -4.05
CA VAL A 30 12.72 3.57 -3.24
C VAL A 30 11.82 4.47 -4.08
N LEU A 31 12.40 5.43 -4.82
CA LEU A 31 11.64 6.29 -5.72
C LEU A 31 10.91 5.48 -6.81
N ARG A 32 11.57 4.47 -7.39
CA ARG A 32 10.96 3.58 -8.38
C ARG A 32 9.73 2.86 -7.82
N TRP A 33 9.80 2.35 -6.59
CA TRP A 33 8.67 1.71 -5.92
C TRP A 33 7.54 2.68 -5.58
N LEU A 34 7.85 3.88 -5.11
CA LEU A 34 6.84 4.92 -4.89
C LEU A 34 6.10 5.28 -6.19
N LEU A 35 6.81 5.39 -7.31
CA LEU A 35 6.20 5.66 -8.61
C LEU A 35 5.32 4.49 -9.08
N PHE A 36 5.79 3.25 -8.89
CA PHE A 36 5.00 2.04 -9.17
C PHE A 36 3.72 2.00 -8.34
N ASP A 37 3.81 2.28 -7.04
CA ASP A 37 2.68 2.29 -6.13
C ASP A 37 1.58 3.27 -6.56
N ASN A 38 1.99 4.52 -6.78
CA ASN A 38 1.09 5.60 -7.16
C ASN A 38 0.44 5.38 -8.54
N HIS A 39 1.04 4.61 -9.44
CA HIS A 39 0.49 4.35 -10.79
C HIS A 39 -0.21 3.00 -10.94
N LYS A 40 0.11 2.03 -10.09
CA LYS A 40 -0.33 0.65 -10.25
C LYS A 40 -0.93 0.12 -8.95
N PHE A 41 -0.11 -0.07 -7.93
CA PHE A 41 -0.49 -0.87 -6.77
C PHE A 41 -1.64 -0.27 -5.96
N THR A 42 -1.37 0.78 -5.18
CA THR A 42 -2.40 1.45 -4.40
C THR A 42 -3.42 2.16 -5.30
N SER A 43 -3.00 2.69 -6.45
CA SER A 43 -3.94 3.36 -7.37
C SER A 43 -5.10 2.46 -7.79
N TYR A 44 -4.84 1.19 -8.13
CA TYR A 44 -5.91 0.26 -8.48
C TYR A 44 -6.66 -0.22 -7.24
N PHE A 45 -5.96 -0.58 -6.16
CA PHE A 45 -6.60 -1.16 -5.00
C PHE A 45 -7.47 -0.15 -4.22
N ALA A 46 -7.01 1.08 -4.05
CA ALA A 46 -7.75 2.14 -3.39
C ALA A 46 -9.03 2.51 -4.17
N SER A 47 -8.93 2.61 -5.51
CA SER A 47 -10.10 2.84 -6.36
C SER A 47 -11.09 1.69 -6.30
N TYR A 48 -10.60 0.45 -6.29
CA TYR A 48 -11.44 -0.75 -6.14
C TYR A 48 -12.16 -0.79 -4.79
N ARG A 49 -11.45 -0.57 -3.68
CA ARG A 49 -12.03 -0.46 -2.32
C ARG A 49 -13.07 0.65 -2.26
N PHE A 50 -12.77 1.84 -2.79
CA PHE A 50 -13.72 2.94 -2.81
C PHE A 50 -14.99 2.59 -3.60
N ALA A 51 -14.82 2.06 -4.81
CA ALA A 51 -15.92 1.65 -5.65
C ALA A 51 -16.73 0.51 -5.02
N LYS A 52 -16.09 -0.43 -4.29
CA LYS A 52 -16.72 -1.56 -3.59
C LYS A 52 -17.47 -1.17 -2.32
N SER A 53 -17.14 -0.09 -1.62
CA SER A 53 -17.72 0.14 -0.29
C SER A 53 -18.30 1.52 -0.05
N PHE A 54 -17.76 2.54 -0.71
CA PHE A 54 -17.97 3.93 -0.29
C PHE A 54 -18.58 4.81 -1.38
N GLY A 55 -18.59 4.32 -2.63
CA GLY A 55 -19.19 5.01 -3.77
C GLY A 55 -20.67 5.37 -3.56
N PRO A 56 -21.17 6.43 -4.22
CA PRO A 56 -22.55 6.88 -4.09
C PRO A 56 -23.57 5.91 -4.71
N ALA A 57 -23.12 4.98 -5.54
CA ALA A 57 -23.90 3.93 -6.18
C ALA A 57 -23.11 2.62 -6.22
N ALA A 58 -23.81 1.50 -6.41
CA ALA A 58 -23.18 0.20 -6.61
C ALA A 58 -22.27 0.22 -7.86
N PRO A 59 -21.10 -0.43 -7.82
CA PRO A 59 -20.12 -0.35 -8.88
C PRO A 59 -20.51 -1.22 -10.07
N ASP A 60 -20.14 -0.76 -11.26
CA ASP A 60 -20.29 -1.54 -12.49
C ASP A 60 -19.41 -2.81 -12.45
N ALA A 61 -20.01 -3.96 -12.75
CA ALA A 61 -19.35 -5.25 -12.65
C ALA A 61 -18.16 -5.39 -13.62
N ALA A 62 -18.24 -4.80 -14.81
CA ALA A 62 -17.16 -4.84 -15.81
C ALA A 62 -15.99 -3.96 -15.38
N VAL A 63 -16.25 -2.78 -14.81
CA VAL A 63 -15.21 -1.91 -14.22
C VAL A 63 -14.51 -2.63 -13.07
N MET A 64 -15.28 -3.28 -12.19
CA MET A 64 -14.71 -4.04 -11.07
C MET A 64 -13.87 -5.23 -11.55
N ALA A 65 -14.31 -5.94 -12.60
CA ALA A 65 -13.52 -7.02 -13.21
C ALA A 65 -12.22 -6.51 -13.83
N TRP A 66 -12.26 -5.36 -14.52
CA TRP A 66 -11.08 -4.73 -15.09
C TRP A 66 -10.08 -4.30 -14.00
N LEU A 67 -10.54 -3.67 -12.92
CA LEU A 67 -9.70 -3.30 -11.78
C LEU A 67 -9.09 -4.53 -11.10
N ARG A 68 -9.86 -5.61 -10.91
CA ARG A 68 -9.34 -6.87 -10.36
C ARG A 68 -8.17 -7.42 -11.17
N GLY A 69 -8.27 -7.46 -12.50
CA GLY A 69 -7.16 -7.92 -13.34
C GLY A 69 -5.89 -7.05 -13.19
N ARG A 70 -6.06 -5.74 -13.00
CA ARG A 70 -4.93 -4.82 -12.76
C ARG A 70 -4.33 -4.98 -11.36
N MET A 71 -5.16 -5.21 -10.36
CA MET A 71 -4.74 -5.54 -9.00
C MET A 71 -3.96 -6.86 -8.97
N ASP A 72 -4.51 -7.92 -9.55
CA ASP A 72 -3.86 -9.24 -9.62
C ASP A 72 -2.45 -9.14 -10.19
N ALA A 73 -2.28 -8.39 -11.29
CA ALA A 73 -0.97 -8.15 -11.89
C ALA A 73 -0.02 -7.36 -10.96
N ALA A 74 -0.51 -6.28 -10.34
CA ALA A 74 0.33 -5.45 -9.46
C ALA A 74 0.73 -6.19 -8.16
N PHE A 75 -0.21 -6.91 -7.54
CA PHE A 75 0.06 -7.77 -6.38
C PHE A 75 1.02 -8.89 -6.72
N GLY A 76 0.87 -9.54 -7.88
CA GLY A 76 1.81 -10.57 -8.32
C GLY A 76 3.24 -10.06 -8.50
N VAL A 77 3.43 -8.82 -8.97
CA VAL A 77 4.77 -8.19 -9.04
C VAL A 77 5.36 -7.99 -7.64
N VAL A 78 4.58 -7.46 -6.70
CA VAL A 78 5.05 -7.18 -5.34
C VAL A 78 5.30 -8.47 -4.57
N ASP A 79 4.42 -9.46 -4.66
CA ASP A 79 4.56 -10.75 -4.00
C ASP A 79 5.82 -11.48 -4.48
N LYS A 80 6.02 -11.53 -5.82
CA LYS A 80 7.25 -12.10 -6.40
C LYS A 80 8.50 -11.33 -5.96
N HIS A 81 8.42 -10.01 -5.86
CA HIS A 81 9.55 -9.21 -5.38
C HIS A 81 9.85 -9.47 -3.91
N LEU A 82 8.83 -9.62 -3.08
CA LEU A 82 8.99 -9.91 -1.65
C LEU A 82 9.35 -11.36 -1.37
N ALA A 83 9.27 -12.26 -2.35
CA ALA A 83 9.73 -13.63 -2.21
C ALA A 83 11.22 -13.65 -1.85
N GLY A 84 11.52 -14.07 -0.62
CA GLY A 84 12.88 -14.08 -0.06
C GLY A 84 13.41 -12.73 0.39
N ARG A 85 12.58 -11.67 0.47
CA ARG A 85 12.98 -10.33 0.96
C ARG A 85 12.16 -9.91 2.16
N SER A 86 12.80 -9.25 3.11
CA SER A 86 12.12 -8.70 4.29
C SER A 86 11.29 -7.46 3.94
N TYR A 87 11.84 -6.58 3.10
CA TYR A 87 11.27 -5.29 2.69
C TYR A 87 11.46 -5.07 1.19
N LEU A 88 10.83 -4.01 0.65
CA LEU A 88 10.91 -3.69 -0.78
C LEU A 88 12.33 -3.28 -1.21
N VAL A 89 13.08 -2.58 -0.36
CA VAL A 89 14.43 -2.10 -0.65
C VAL A 89 15.34 -2.32 0.53
N GLY A 90 16.45 -3.02 0.31
CA GLY A 90 17.44 -3.33 1.37
C GLY A 90 16.89 -4.28 2.44
N GLU A 91 17.43 -4.17 3.65
CA GLU A 91 17.14 -5.06 4.79
C GLU A 91 16.29 -4.40 5.90
N GLN A 92 15.91 -3.13 5.72
CA GLN A 92 15.12 -2.35 6.67
C GLN A 92 13.94 -1.68 5.97
N PRO A 93 12.85 -1.35 6.69
CA PRO A 93 11.71 -0.71 6.06
C PRO A 93 12.10 0.67 5.53
N THR A 94 11.54 1.02 4.39
CA THR A 94 11.68 2.33 3.77
C THR A 94 10.33 3.00 3.59
N ILE A 95 10.33 4.26 3.16
CA ILE A 95 9.10 4.96 2.75
C ILE A 95 8.36 4.26 1.60
N ALA A 96 9.03 3.43 0.78
CA ALA A 96 8.34 2.59 -0.18
C ALA A 96 7.43 1.60 0.55
N ASP A 97 7.92 0.94 1.60
CA ASP A 97 7.14 -0.03 2.35
C ASP A 97 5.92 0.61 3.01
N PHE A 98 6.09 1.79 3.61
CA PHE A 98 4.98 2.54 4.21
C PHE A 98 3.93 2.97 3.18
N SER A 99 4.35 3.37 1.97
CA SER A 99 3.42 3.76 0.91
C SER A 99 2.59 2.57 0.42
N LEU A 100 3.25 1.46 0.05
CA LEU A 100 2.56 0.31 -0.55
C LEU A 100 1.69 -0.45 0.48
N SER A 101 2.10 -0.52 1.74
CA SER A 101 1.37 -1.32 2.75
C SER A 101 0.11 -0.64 3.27
N GLY A 102 -0.01 0.69 3.13
CA GLY A 102 -1.03 1.49 3.81
C GLY A 102 -2.47 0.99 3.61
N TYR A 103 -2.83 0.58 2.39
CA TYR A 103 -4.19 0.08 2.12
C TYR A 103 -4.40 -1.39 2.51
N LEU A 104 -3.34 -2.14 2.77
CA LEU A 104 -3.40 -3.57 3.14
C LEU A 104 -3.78 -3.80 4.60
N PHE A 105 -3.80 -2.75 5.41
CA PHE A 105 -4.21 -2.80 6.80
C PHE A 105 -5.72 -2.66 6.99
N TYR A 106 -6.47 -2.21 5.97
CA TYR A 106 -7.92 -2.10 6.08
C TYR A 106 -8.60 -3.48 6.06
N PRO A 107 -9.75 -3.62 6.76
CA PRO A 107 -10.50 -4.88 6.80
C PRO A 107 -10.89 -5.38 5.42
N VAL A 108 -10.85 -6.71 5.25
CA VAL A 108 -11.13 -7.36 3.97
C VAL A 108 -12.55 -7.06 3.49
N GLU A 109 -13.50 -6.84 4.39
CA GLU A 109 -14.90 -6.53 4.10
C GLU A 109 -15.05 -5.24 3.28
N GLU A 110 -14.10 -4.30 3.39
CA GLU A 110 -14.14 -3.04 2.66
C GLU A 110 -13.67 -3.17 1.21
N SER A 111 -12.85 -4.17 0.92
CA SER A 111 -12.43 -4.46 -0.46
C SER A 111 -13.17 -5.65 -1.07
N GLY A 112 -13.63 -6.59 -0.25
CA GLY A 112 -14.06 -7.91 -0.69
C GLY A 112 -12.95 -8.70 -1.40
N TYR A 113 -11.69 -8.35 -1.19
CA TYR A 113 -10.55 -8.94 -1.88
C TYR A 113 -9.50 -9.41 -0.86
N PRO A 114 -9.38 -10.73 -0.63
CA PRO A 114 -8.49 -11.28 0.39
C PRO A 114 -7.04 -11.29 -0.13
N VAL A 115 -6.36 -10.15 -0.05
CA VAL A 115 -4.97 -10.01 -0.57
C VAL A 115 -4.04 -11.01 0.12
N GLN A 116 -4.07 -11.07 1.46
CA GLN A 116 -3.10 -11.85 2.23
C GLN A 116 -3.26 -13.36 2.04
N ASP A 117 -4.48 -13.85 1.79
CA ASP A 117 -4.72 -15.27 1.48
C ASP A 117 -4.19 -15.66 0.10
N ARG A 118 -4.12 -14.70 -0.83
CA ARG A 118 -3.72 -14.91 -2.23
C ARG A 118 -2.22 -14.70 -2.48
N PHE A 119 -1.57 -13.89 -1.65
CA PHE A 119 -0.20 -13.41 -1.84
C PHE A 119 0.61 -13.60 -0.55
N PRO A 120 1.25 -14.78 -0.37
CA PRO A 120 1.86 -15.17 0.91
C PRO A 120 3.10 -14.33 1.28
N ALA A 121 3.87 -13.85 0.32
CA ALA A 121 5.01 -12.98 0.61
C ALA A 121 4.53 -11.58 1.02
N ILE A 122 3.43 -11.10 0.44
CA ILE A 122 2.75 -9.89 0.90
C ILE A 122 2.19 -10.08 2.32
N ALA A 123 1.54 -11.20 2.63
CA ALA A 123 1.02 -11.47 3.96
C ALA A 123 2.13 -11.41 5.03
N ALA A 124 3.23 -12.12 4.79
CA ALA A 124 4.38 -12.10 5.69
C ALA A 124 5.01 -10.70 5.83
N TRP A 125 5.03 -9.92 4.75
CA TRP A 125 5.51 -8.53 4.76
C TRP A 125 4.57 -7.60 5.53
N VAL A 126 3.25 -7.72 5.38
CA VAL A 126 2.26 -6.93 6.13
C VAL A 126 2.43 -7.15 7.64
N GLU A 127 2.62 -8.39 8.08
CA GLU A 127 2.86 -8.70 9.49
C GLU A 127 4.17 -8.09 10.01
N ARG A 128 5.23 -8.10 9.20
CA ARG A 128 6.47 -7.37 9.54
C ARG A 128 6.23 -5.86 9.65
N MET A 129 5.39 -5.28 8.79
CA MET A 129 5.08 -3.85 8.85
C MET A 129 4.25 -3.49 10.09
N ARG A 130 3.34 -4.36 10.55
CA ARG A 130 2.62 -4.18 11.82
C ARG A 130 3.54 -4.17 13.04
N ALA A 131 4.68 -4.86 12.96
CA ALA A 131 5.68 -4.93 14.02
C ALA A 131 6.66 -3.74 14.05
N VAL A 132 6.61 -2.82 13.06
CA VAL A 132 7.47 -1.63 13.05
C VAL A 132 7.11 -0.72 14.22
N PRO A 133 8.08 -0.27 15.04
CA PRO A 133 7.80 0.62 16.17
C PRO A 133 7.05 1.89 15.73
N GLY A 134 5.99 2.22 16.46
CA GLY A 134 5.11 3.35 16.14
C GLY A 134 3.99 3.04 15.14
N TRP A 135 3.90 1.81 14.64
CA TRP A 135 2.72 1.38 13.90
C TRP A 135 1.48 1.36 14.80
N ALA A 136 0.35 1.78 14.24
CA ALA A 136 -0.97 1.65 14.82
C ALA A 136 -1.98 1.40 13.70
N ASP A 137 -3.10 0.77 14.05
CA ASP A 137 -4.15 0.48 13.08
C ASP A 137 -4.69 1.78 12.46
N PRO A 138 -4.92 1.86 11.13
CA PRO A 138 -5.43 3.07 10.49
C PRO A 138 -6.70 3.61 11.16
N TYR A 139 -7.61 2.76 11.62
CA TYR A 139 -8.84 3.22 12.28
C TYR A 139 -8.64 3.68 13.73
N THR A 140 -7.46 3.45 14.30
CA THR A 140 -7.08 4.02 15.60
C THR A 140 -6.50 5.43 15.46
N VAL A 141 -5.81 5.72 14.35
CA VAL A 141 -5.07 6.98 14.17
C VAL A 141 -5.74 7.97 13.22
N LEU A 142 -6.64 7.52 12.35
CA LEU A 142 -7.35 8.42 11.44
C LEU A 142 -8.42 9.22 12.19
N PRO A 143 -8.42 10.56 12.07
CA PRO A 143 -9.46 11.39 12.67
C PRO A 143 -10.77 11.25 11.88
N GLY A 144 -11.89 11.38 12.57
CA GLY A 144 -13.23 11.41 11.98
C GLY A 144 -14.00 10.10 12.15
N GLU A 145 -15.21 10.08 11.58
CA GLU A 145 -16.10 8.92 11.66
C GLU A 145 -15.64 7.82 10.68
N ARG A 146 -15.58 6.59 11.17
CA ARG A 146 -15.37 5.42 10.33
C ARG A 146 -16.62 5.16 9.49
N LEU A 147 -16.47 5.19 8.17
CA LEU A 147 -17.52 4.80 7.23
C LEU A 147 -17.60 3.28 7.14
N ALA A 148 -18.79 2.71 7.34
CA ALA A 148 -19.04 1.30 7.08
C ALA A 148 -19.24 1.04 5.57
N PRO A 149 -18.88 -0.16 5.06
CA PRO A 149 -19.28 -0.61 3.72
C PRO A 149 -20.78 -0.45 3.50
N ARG A 150 -21.18 0.14 2.36
CA ARG A 150 -22.59 0.31 1.99
C ARG A 150 -23.28 -0.99 1.58
N TRP A 151 -22.51 -2.01 1.16
CA TRP A 151 -22.96 -3.35 0.79
C TRP A 151 -21.84 -4.38 1.00
#